data_AF-A0A2A7WN36-F1
#
_entry.id   AF-A0A2A7WN36-F1
#
_cell.length_a   1.000
_cell.length_b   1.000
_cell.length_c   1.000
_cell.angle_alpha   90.00
_cell.angle_beta   90.00
_cell.angle_gamma   90.00
#
_symmetry.space_group_name_H-M   'P 1'
#
loop_
_entity.id
_entity.type
_entity.pdbx_description
1 polymer ?
#
loop_
_entity_poly.entity_id
_entity_poly.type
_entity_poly.pdbx_seq_one_letter_code
_entity_poly.pdbx_strand_id
1 'polypeptide(L)'
;MLNYKQVNSSVSNNQIPFQSDLTRTLSKDINENIKRIKSDLGDSFDLIIRQETIGRDTDQSYAIIHIDGISNEEVINDGTFEKIICLNLNKLRLNAKISLLDLENGLKGIISVSSLKSLSSYTNLLTALLLGDTIILLIQDCNFLVACTKMVQSREITEPSTQTIIRGPKDSFTESFRTNTSLIRNRVQHTALRLETFKVGEVTRTDVEIMYIHGVVDQVLLKEVKKRINSIKIDAVIDSSYIEKYIHNDQLTFFPNFNIY
;
A
#
# COMPACT_ATOMS: atom_id res chain seq x y z
N MET A 1 -21.56 -31.66 4.17
CA MET A 1 -20.21 -32.08 4.64
C MET A 1 -19.32 -32.21 3.42
N LEU A 2 -18.50 -31.20 3.12
CA LEU A 2 -17.55 -31.23 2.01
C LEU A 2 -16.20 -31.67 2.55
N ASN A 3 -15.74 -32.83 2.08
CA ASN A 3 -14.50 -33.49 2.44
C ASN A 3 -13.28 -32.64 2.02
N TYR A 4 -12.51 -32.19 3.01
CA TYR A 4 -11.13 -31.77 2.81
C TYR A 4 -10.29 -33.01 2.47
N LYS A 5 -9.90 -33.16 1.20
CA LYS A 5 -8.81 -34.05 0.84
C LYS A 5 -7.54 -33.51 1.51
N GLN A 6 -6.92 -34.34 2.33
CA GLN A 6 -5.63 -34.11 2.95
C GLN A 6 -4.61 -33.75 1.86
N VAL A 7 -4.05 -32.53 1.97
CA VAL A 7 -2.90 -32.12 1.16
C VAL A 7 -1.68 -32.81 1.74
N ASN A 8 -1.03 -33.60 0.88
CA ASN A 8 0.14 -34.40 1.17
C ASN A 8 1.24 -33.60 1.88
N SER A 9 1.80 -34.23 2.91
CA SER A 9 2.95 -33.84 3.70
C SER A 9 4.24 -33.89 2.87
N SER A 10 4.51 -32.83 2.11
CA SER A 10 5.85 -32.50 1.61
C SER A 10 5.90 -31.05 1.13
N VAL A 11 5.59 -30.10 2.02
CA VAL A 11 5.90 -28.68 1.79
C VAL A 11 7.17 -28.39 2.58
N SER A 12 8.27 -28.36 1.84
CA SER A 12 9.57 -27.85 2.29
C SER A 12 9.41 -26.48 2.94
N ASN A 13 10.04 -26.31 4.11
CA ASN A 13 10.22 -25.07 4.86
C ASN A 13 10.37 -23.82 3.97
N ASN A 14 9.26 -23.17 3.63
CA ASN A 14 9.26 -21.79 3.14
C ASN A 14 8.79 -20.92 4.30
N GLN A 15 9.77 -20.31 4.98
CA GLN A 15 9.54 -19.32 6.01
C GLN A 15 8.65 -18.20 5.44
N ILE A 16 7.50 -17.98 6.08
CA ILE A 16 6.64 -16.83 5.81
C ILE A 16 7.43 -15.58 6.26
N PRO A 17 7.67 -14.58 5.38
CA PRO A 17 8.64 -13.49 5.64
C PRO A 17 8.36 -12.64 6.90
N PHE A 18 7.16 -12.69 7.46
CA PHE A 18 6.81 -11.92 8.64
C PHE A 18 7.37 -12.49 9.95
N GLN A 19 7.69 -13.79 10.00
CA GLN A 19 8.09 -14.44 11.26
C GLN A 19 9.60 -14.54 11.48
N SER A 20 10.42 -14.27 10.46
CA SER A 20 11.86 -14.58 10.55
C SER A 20 12.72 -13.47 11.19
N ASP A 21 12.21 -12.26 11.44
CA ASP A 21 13.09 -11.14 11.79
C ASP A 21 12.45 -10.07 12.72
N LEU A 22 11.84 -10.51 13.82
CA LEU A 22 11.21 -9.64 14.84
C LEU A 22 12.20 -8.72 15.61
N THR A 23 13.51 -8.86 15.36
CA THR A 23 14.58 -8.18 16.10
C THR A 23 15.34 -7.13 15.29
N ARG A 24 14.88 -6.80 14.08
CA ARG A 24 15.59 -5.86 13.20
C ARG A 24 15.49 -4.42 13.73
N THR A 25 16.63 -3.77 13.91
CA THR A 25 16.72 -2.36 14.27
C THR A 25 16.73 -1.48 13.02
N LEU A 26 16.19 -0.26 13.12
CA LEU A 26 16.34 0.75 12.08
C LEU A 26 17.81 1.13 11.91
N SER A 27 18.21 1.41 10.66
CA SER A 27 19.49 2.05 10.37
C SER A 27 19.41 3.56 10.65
N LYS A 28 20.57 4.18 10.88
CA LYS A 28 20.70 5.65 10.94
C LYS A 28 20.63 6.30 9.56
N ASP A 29 20.85 5.53 8.50
CA ASP A 29 20.72 5.99 7.13
C ASP A 29 19.26 5.80 6.65
N ILE A 30 18.59 6.91 6.36
CA ILE A 30 17.24 6.92 5.78
C ILE A 30 17.20 6.12 4.49
N ASN A 31 18.21 6.25 3.62
CA ASN A 31 18.20 5.61 2.31
C ASN A 31 18.27 4.08 2.44
N GLU A 32 18.99 3.58 3.44
CA GLU A 32 19.03 2.16 3.75
C GLU A 32 17.67 1.66 4.24
N ASN A 33 17.00 2.41 5.13
CA ASN A 33 15.65 2.05 5.61
C ASN A 33 14.63 2.07 4.46
N ILE A 34 14.67 3.08 3.58
CA ILE A 34 13.81 3.16 2.39
C ILE A 34 14.02 1.95 1.47
N LYS A 35 15.27 1.58 1.20
CA LYS A 35 15.60 0.38 0.40
C LYS A 35 15.05 -0.90 1.02
N ARG A 36 15.16 -1.04 2.35
CA ARG A 36 14.60 -2.20 3.07
C ARG A 36 13.07 -2.25 2.95
N ILE A 37 12.39 -1.12 3.17
CA ILE A 37 10.92 -1.03 3.04
C ILE A 37 10.47 -1.39 1.63
N LYS A 38 11.14 -0.86 0.60
CA LYS A 38 10.86 -1.22 -0.81
C LYS A 38 11.10 -2.70 -1.11
N SER A 39 12.14 -3.30 -0.53
CA SER A 39 12.38 -4.74 -0.67
C SER A 39 11.25 -5.57 -0.05
N ASP A 40 10.78 -5.18 1.14
CA ASP A 40 9.81 -5.95 1.91
C ASP A 40 8.38 -5.78 1.38
N LEU A 41 7.97 -4.56 1.03
CA LEU A 41 6.66 -4.26 0.43
C LEU A 41 6.64 -4.40 -1.09
N GLY A 42 7.79 -4.61 -1.72
CA GLY A 42 7.94 -4.50 -3.17
C GLY A 42 7.82 -3.04 -3.57
N ASP A 43 8.27 -2.66 -4.76
CA ASP A 43 7.86 -1.38 -5.37
C ASP A 43 6.36 -1.44 -5.74
N SER A 44 5.51 -1.72 -4.75
CA SER A 44 4.06 -1.74 -4.89
C SER A 44 3.60 -0.31 -5.15
N PHE A 45 2.69 -0.16 -6.11
CA PHE A 45 2.23 1.14 -6.58
C PHE A 45 1.50 1.97 -5.51
N ASP A 46 0.98 1.32 -4.47
CA ASP A 46 0.32 1.95 -3.33
C ASP A 46 1.29 2.49 -2.27
N LEU A 47 2.60 2.19 -2.34
CA LEU A 47 3.59 2.70 -1.38
C LEU A 47 4.10 4.08 -1.79
N ILE A 48 3.75 5.11 -1.03
CA ILE A 48 4.22 6.48 -1.26
C ILE A 48 5.37 6.79 -0.29
N ILE A 49 6.51 7.19 -0.86
CA ILE A 49 7.70 7.64 -0.13
C ILE A 49 8.06 9.04 -0.64
N ARG A 50 7.99 10.04 0.24
CA ARG A 50 8.46 11.40 -0.03
C ARG A 50 9.66 11.69 0.85
N GLN A 51 10.79 12.04 0.25
CA GLN A 51 12.03 12.34 0.95
C GLN A 51 12.45 13.76 0.63
N GLU A 52 12.76 14.55 1.65
CA GLU A 52 13.13 15.95 1.51
C GLU A 52 14.33 16.30 2.39
N THR A 53 15.08 17.31 1.95
CA THR A 53 16.21 17.85 2.71
C THR A 53 15.75 19.02 3.58
N ILE A 54 16.38 19.14 4.74
CA ILE A 54 16.03 20.12 5.76
C ILE A 54 16.95 21.34 5.60
N GLY A 55 16.39 22.49 5.23
CA GLY A 55 17.15 23.74 5.06
C GLY A 55 18.11 23.72 3.87
N ARG A 56 18.77 24.86 3.60
CA ARG A 56 19.69 25.01 2.46
C ARG A 56 21.13 24.56 2.74
N ASP A 57 21.52 24.46 4.01
CA ASP A 57 22.91 24.21 4.46
C ASP A 57 23.01 23.15 5.58
N THR A 58 22.06 22.22 5.69
CA THR A 58 22.14 21.14 6.69
C THR A 58 22.13 19.76 6.03
N ASP A 59 22.90 18.82 6.60
CA ASP A 59 22.86 17.40 6.22
C ASP A 59 21.63 16.67 6.79
N GLN A 60 20.63 17.40 7.29
CA GLN A 60 19.41 16.80 7.79
C GLN A 60 18.44 16.50 6.65
N SER A 61 17.78 15.34 6.71
CA SER A 61 16.71 14.97 5.79
C SER A 61 15.66 14.18 6.54
N TYR A 62 14.45 14.18 6.00
CA TYR A 62 13.34 13.38 6.50
C TYR A 62 12.69 12.61 5.36
N ALA A 63 11.99 11.54 5.72
CA ALA A 63 11.12 10.83 4.80
C ALA A 63 9.74 10.61 5.42
N ILE A 64 8.69 10.89 4.65
CA ILE A 64 7.31 10.58 4.98
C ILE A 64 6.90 9.38 4.14
N ILE A 65 6.43 8.32 4.80
CA ILE A 65 6.10 7.04 4.17
C ILE A 65 4.69 6.64 4.60
N HIS A 66 3.85 6.31 3.63
CA HIS A 66 2.49 5.83 3.87
C HIS A 66 2.02 4.95 2.71
N ILE A 67 0.90 4.24 2.92
CA ILE A 67 0.26 3.45 1.87
C ILE A 67 -1.00 4.21 1.41
N ASP A 68 -1.02 4.57 0.14
CA ASP A 68 -2.15 5.21 -0.53
C ASP A 68 -3.41 4.34 -0.40
N GLY A 69 -4.54 4.99 -0.18
CA GLY A 69 -5.84 4.34 -0.14
C GLY A 69 -6.20 3.68 1.19
N ILE A 70 -5.25 3.44 2.09
CA ILE A 70 -5.52 3.03 3.49
C ILE A 70 -5.10 4.09 4.51
N SER A 71 -4.34 5.09 4.06
CA SER A 71 -3.98 6.28 4.84
C SER A 71 -4.87 7.46 4.41
N ASN A 72 -5.22 8.35 5.34
CA ASN A 72 -6.00 9.54 5.05
C ASN A 72 -5.11 10.57 4.36
N GLU A 73 -5.24 10.67 3.04
CA GLU A 73 -4.45 11.60 2.24
C GLU A 73 -4.74 13.07 2.52
N GLU A 74 -5.95 13.47 2.92
CA GLU A 74 -6.25 14.87 3.26
C GLU A 74 -5.37 15.34 4.43
N VAL A 75 -5.23 14.49 5.46
CA VAL A 75 -4.37 14.76 6.62
C VAL A 75 -2.89 14.83 6.23
N ILE A 76 -2.47 14.09 5.21
CA ILE A 76 -1.07 13.98 4.78
C ILE A 76 -0.68 15.05 3.75
N ASN A 77 -1.55 15.29 2.76
CA ASN A 77 -1.33 16.16 1.60
C ASN A 77 -1.64 17.64 1.86
N ASP A 78 -2.30 18.02 2.95
CA ASP A 78 -2.51 19.44 3.31
C ASP A 78 -1.20 20.21 3.64
N GLY A 79 -0.05 19.56 3.42
CA GLY A 79 1.28 20.07 3.73
C GLY A 79 1.44 20.29 5.23
N THR A 80 0.57 19.73 6.07
CA THR A 80 0.61 19.82 7.54
C THR A 80 1.94 19.27 8.03
N PHE A 81 2.32 18.06 7.62
CA PHE A 81 3.61 17.49 7.99
C PHE A 81 4.78 18.37 7.49
N GLU A 82 4.76 18.78 6.23
CA GLU A 82 5.81 19.63 5.63
C GLU A 82 5.90 20.99 6.32
N LYS A 83 4.78 21.67 6.54
CA LYS A 83 4.69 22.96 7.25
C LYS A 83 5.14 22.83 8.68
N ILE A 84 4.83 21.73 9.38
CA ILE A 84 5.24 21.53 10.77
C ILE A 84 6.73 21.26 10.88
N ILE A 85 7.27 20.45 9.97
CA ILE A 85 8.70 20.26 9.84
C ILE A 85 9.37 21.62 9.57
N CYS A 86 8.86 22.39 8.60
CA CYS A 86 9.33 23.75 8.29
C CYS A 86 9.16 24.76 9.44
N LEU A 87 8.10 24.68 10.23
CA LEU A 87 7.84 25.59 11.35
C LEU A 87 8.73 25.28 12.55
N ASN A 88 8.94 23.99 12.86
CA ASN A 88 9.93 23.57 13.83
C ASN A 88 11.34 23.98 13.39
N LEU A 89 11.62 23.93 12.08
CA LEU A 89 12.87 24.43 11.51
C LEU A 89 13.06 25.94 11.71
N ASN A 90 12.03 26.74 11.46
CA ASN A 90 12.10 28.19 11.63
C ASN A 90 12.22 28.62 13.11
N LYS A 91 11.75 27.80 14.05
CA LYS A 91 11.98 28.01 15.50
C LYS A 91 13.43 27.74 15.90
N LEU A 92 14.12 26.86 15.20
CA LEU A 92 15.54 26.56 15.41
C LEU A 92 16.41 27.58 14.67
N ARG A 93 16.44 28.81 15.16
CA ARG A 93 17.21 29.93 14.59
C ARG A 93 18.74 29.76 14.65
N LEU A 94 19.28 28.60 15.04
CA LEU A 94 20.70 28.43 15.37
C LEU A 94 21.17 26.99 15.16
N ASN A 95 21.62 26.58 13.96
CA ASN A 95 22.44 25.38 13.68
C ASN A 95 22.14 24.08 14.47
N ALA A 96 20.93 23.93 14.98
CA ALA A 96 20.57 22.92 15.95
C ALA A 96 19.96 21.76 15.19
N LYS A 97 20.51 20.57 15.40
CA LYS A 97 19.95 19.35 14.84
C LYS A 97 18.54 19.18 15.38
N ILE A 98 17.56 19.05 14.49
CA ILE A 98 16.21 18.60 14.87
C ILE A 98 16.33 17.23 15.50
N SER A 99 15.69 17.06 16.66
CA SER A 99 15.41 15.76 17.24
C SER A 99 13.99 15.30 16.89
N LEU A 100 13.73 13.99 16.96
CA LEU A 100 12.37 13.47 16.83
C LEU A 100 11.41 14.03 17.88
N LEU A 101 11.90 14.39 19.07
CA LEU A 101 11.07 14.98 20.12
C LEU A 101 10.55 16.36 19.72
N ASP A 102 11.37 17.15 19.01
CA ASP A 102 10.96 18.47 18.50
C ASP A 102 9.85 18.34 17.45
N LEU A 103 9.99 17.34 16.57
CA LEU A 103 8.95 17.00 15.59
C LEU A 103 7.67 16.53 16.28
N GLU A 104 7.78 15.63 17.26
CA GLU A 104 6.65 15.12 18.04
C GLU A 104 5.87 16.27 18.70
N ASN A 105 6.58 17.21 19.34
CA ASN A 105 5.98 18.36 20.02
C ASN A 105 5.30 19.33 19.04
N GLY A 106 5.89 19.57 17.86
CA GLY A 106 5.27 20.40 16.84
C GLY A 106 4.03 19.76 16.20
N LEU A 107 4.05 18.43 16.03
CA LEU A 107 2.94 17.69 15.41
C LEU A 107 1.75 17.52 16.36
N LYS A 108 1.98 17.37 17.67
CA LYS A 108 0.93 17.27 18.71
C LYS A 108 -0.04 18.46 18.73
N GLY A 109 0.38 19.64 18.27
CA GLY A 109 -0.43 20.86 18.34
C GLY A 109 -1.36 21.08 17.13
N ILE A 110 -1.19 20.36 16.03
CA ILE A 110 -1.89 20.64 14.76
C ILE A 110 -2.71 19.45 14.29
N ILE A 111 -2.23 18.24 14.52
CA ILE A 111 -3.03 17.06 14.24
C ILE A 111 -3.77 16.70 15.54
N SER A 112 -5.09 16.47 15.48
CA SER A 112 -5.86 15.84 16.57
C SER A 112 -5.47 14.36 16.74
N VAL A 113 -4.18 14.03 16.60
CA VAL A 113 -3.64 12.70 16.71
C VAL A 113 -3.34 12.46 18.16
N SER A 114 -4.32 11.87 18.83
CA SER A 114 -4.25 11.32 20.17
C SER A 114 -3.15 10.23 20.36
N SER A 115 -2.26 9.98 19.39
CA SER A 115 -1.22 8.96 19.51
C SER A 115 -0.02 9.09 18.55
N LEU A 116 0.65 10.25 18.52
CA LEU A 116 2.02 10.27 17.98
C LEU A 116 2.91 9.40 18.87
N LYS A 117 3.58 8.40 18.30
CA LYS A 117 4.44 7.47 19.03
C LYS A 117 5.82 7.42 18.40
N SER A 118 6.85 7.57 19.22
CA SER A 118 8.23 7.27 18.84
C SER A 118 8.52 5.79 19.06
N LEU A 119 8.99 5.10 18.04
CA LEU A 119 9.29 3.66 18.05
C LEU A 119 10.65 3.41 17.40
N SER A 120 11.29 2.29 17.75
CA SER A 120 12.64 1.91 17.28
C SER A 120 12.69 0.58 16.51
N SER A 121 11.61 -0.20 16.57
CA SER A 121 11.53 -1.53 15.95
C SER A 121 11.09 -1.44 14.49
N TYR A 122 11.87 -2.06 13.61
CA TYR A 122 11.54 -2.14 12.19
C TYR A 122 10.24 -2.93 11.95
N THR A 123 9.97 -3.95 12.76
CA THR A 123 8.70 -4.70 12.70
C THR A 123 7.51 -3.80 13.03
N ASN A 124 7.64 -2.93 14.02
CA ASN A 124 6.59 -1.98 14.38
C ASN A 124 6.36 -0.97 13.24
N LEU A 125 7.42 -0.57 12.54
CA LEU A 125 7.33 0.31 11.38
C LEU A 125 6.49 -0.33 10.27
N LEU A 126 6.82 -1.57 9.89
CA LEU A 126 6.07 -2.30 8.86
C LEU A 126 4.61 -2.53 9.27
N THR A 127 4.38 -2.89 10.53
CA THR A 127 3.04 -3.11 11.07
C THR A 127 2.20 -1.84 11.00
N ALA A 128 2.76 -0.70 11.41
CA ALA A 128 2.08 0.59 11.35
C ALA A 128 1.74 1.00 9.91
N LEU A 129 2.67 0.81 8.95
CA LEU A 129 2.38 1.04 7.53
C LEU A 129 1.22 0.19 7.02
N LEU A 130 1.21 -1.10 7.34
CA LEU A 130 0.15 -2.03 6.93
C LEU A 130 -1.21 -1.71 7.59
N LEU A 131 -1.20 -1.04 8.74
CA LEU A 131 -2.42 -0.58 9.42
C LEU A 131 -2.97 0.73 8.84
N GLY A 132 -2.23 1.40 7.95
CA GLY A 132 -2.59 2.68 7.33
C GLY A 132 -2.08 3.91 8.08
N ASP A 133 -1.11 3.74 8.97
CA ASP A 133 -0.45 4.85 9.66
C ASP A 133 0.67 5.44 8.79
N THR A 134 0.95 6.73 9.01
CA THR A 134 2.05 7.44 8.35
C THR A 134 3.29 7.35 9.21
N ILE A 135 4.41 7.01 8.58
CA ILE A 135 5.73 6.94 9.19
C ILE A 135 6.55 8.15 8.81
N ILE A 136 7.22 8.76 9.80
CA ILE A 136 8.18 9.84 9.58
C ILE A 136 9.55 9.37 10.07
N LEU A 137 10.51 9.34 9.16
CA LEU A 137 11.91 9.05 9.43
C LEU A 137 12.72 10.34 9.45
N LEU A 138 13.70 10.41 10.35
CA LEU A 138 14.67 11.51 10.43
C LEU A 138 16.09 10.94 10.36
N ILE A 139 16.99 11.62 9.65
CA ILE A 139 18.35 11.12 9.43
C ILE A 139 19.15 11.12 10.73
N GLN A 140 20.05 10.14 10.86
CA GLN A 140 20.89 9.92 12.04
C GLN A 140 20.12 9.48 13.31
N ASP A 141 18.81 9.27 13.22
CA ASP A 141 18.01 8.69 14.29
C ASP A 141 17.75 7.20 14.04
N CYS A 142 17.75 6.41 15.11
CA CYS A 142 17.38 4.99 15.06
C CYS A 142 15.88 4.77 15.36
N ASN A 143 15.15 5.86 15.62
CA ASN A 143 13.73 5.83 15.90
C ASN A 143 12.95 6.49 14.75
N PHE A 144 11.63 6.33 14.79
CA PHE A 144 10.70 6.93 13.84
C PHE A 144 9.44 7.39 14.57
N LEU A 145 8.73 8.36 13.98
CA LEU A 145 7.42 8.77 14.46
C LEU A 145 6.33 8.06 13.67
N VAL A 146 5.34 7.56 14.39
CA VAL A 146 4.08 7.07 13.83
C VAL A 146 3.01 8.12 14.04
N ALA A 147 2.41 8.59 12.95
CA ALA A 147 1.21 9.39 12.98
C ALA A 147 0.01 8.51 12.62
N CYS A 148 -0.97 8.42 13.53
CA CYS A 148 -2.20 7.66 13.33
C CYS A 148 -3.08 8.36 12.28
N THR A 149 -2.82 8.07 11.01
CA THR A 149 -3.50 8.66 9.84
C THR A 149 -4.41 7.65 9.15
N LYS A 150 -4.68 6.50 9.77
CA LYS A 150 -5.51 5.45 9.18
C LYS A 150 -6.82 6.01 8.64
N MET A 151 -7.14 5.68 7.39
CA MET A 151 -8.40 6.04 6.77
C MET A 151 -9.53 5.28 7.47
N VAL A 152 -10.33 5.97 8.27
CA VAL A 152 -11.59 5.43 8.77
C VAL A 152 -12.62 5.66 7.66
N GLN A 153 -12.99 4.61 6.94
CA GLN A 153 -14.17 4.66 6.07
C GLN A 153 -15.39 4.81 7.00
N SER A 154 -15.77 6.05 7.32
CA SER A 154 -17.07 6.33 7.88
C SER A 154 -18.07 5.90 6.82
N ARG A 155 -18.69 4.73 7.00
CA ARG A 155 -19.90 4.40 6.26
C ARG A 155 -20.87 5.54 6.55
N GLU A 156 -21.17 6.38 5.57
CA GLU A 156 -22.43 7.10 5.61
C GLU A 156 -23.50 6.03 5.81
N ILE A 157 -24.23 6.13 6.91
CA ILE A 157 -25.33 5.22 7.20
C ILE A 157 -26.44 5.59 6.21
N THR A 158 -26.33 5.12 4.97
CA THR A 158 -27.45 5.14 4.03
C THR A 158 -28.24 3.86 4.25
N GLU A 159 -29.50 4.03 4.67
CA GLU A 159 -30.44 2.92 4.78
C GLU A 159 -30.53 2.20 3.43
N PRO A 160 -30.35 0.87 3.38
CA PRO A 160 -30.49 0.13 2.14
C PRO A 160 -31.97 0.08 1.76
N SER A 161 -32.37 0.83 0.71
CA SER A 161 -33.63 0.57 0.02
C SER A 161 -33.51 -0.77 -0.73
N THR A 162 -34.10 -1.79 -0.12
CA THR A 162 -34.50 -3.08 -0.72
C THR A 162 -33.39 -3.92 -1.38
N GLN A 163 -32.68 -4.68 -0.55
CA GLN A 163 -32.63 -6.15 -0.64
C GLN A 163 -31.76 -6.70 0.51
N THR A 164 -32.38 -7.54 1.34
CA THR A 164 -31.80 -8.14 2.53
C THR A 164 -30.79 -9.21 2.13
N ILE A 165 -29.52 -8.84 1.97
CA ILE A 165 -28.43 -9.84 1.98
C ILE A 165 -28.16 -10.17 3.45
N ILE A 166 -28.63 -11.36 3.85
CA ILE A 166 -28.42 -11.94 5.17
C ILE A 166 -27.01 -12.55 5.18
N ARG A 167 -26.07 -11.84 5.83
CA ARG A 167 -24.71 -12.24 6.23
C ARG A 167 -23.62 -12.27 5.15
N GLY A 168 -22.84 -11.19 5.12
CA GLY A 168 -21.52 -11.05 4.48
C GLY A 168 -21.06 -9.57 4.53
N PRO A 169 -19.76 -9.25 4.52
CA PRO A 169 -19.33 -7.86 4.36
C PRO A 169 -19.83 -7.32 3.02
N LYS A 170 -20.56 -6.19 3.04
CA LYS A 170 -21.12 -5.50 1.85
C LYS A 170 -20.04 -4.71 1.08
N ASP A 171 -18.84 -5.24 0.97
CA ASP A 171 -17.78 -4.57 0.20
C ASP A 171 -17.91 -5.01 -1.26
N SER A 172 -18.72 -4.29 -2.02
CA SER A 172 -18.77 -4.45 -3.49
C SER A 172 -17.65 -3.61 -4.10
N PHE A 173 -16.97 -4.15 -5.12
CA PHE A 173 -16.08 -3.34 -5.92
C PHE A 173 -16.84 -2.22 -6.62
N THR A 174 -16.20 -1.07 -6.72
CA THR A 174 -16.70 0.13 -7.40
C THR A 174 -15.91 0.34 -8.70
N GLU A 175 -16.30 1.31 -9.52
CA GLU A 175 -15.53 1.72 -10.70
C GLU A 175 -14.19 2.38 -10.32
N SER A 176 -14.05 2.84 -9.07
CA SER A 176 -12.81 3.41 -8.56
C SER A 176 -11.78 2.31 -8.27
N PHE A 177 -10.76 2.28 -9.11
CA PHE A 177 -9.59 1.42 -9.00
C PHE A 177 -8.92 1.49 -7.63
N ARG A 178 -8.68 2.70 -7.12
CA ARG A 178 -8.04 2.92 -5.81
C ARG A 178 -8.90 2.41 -4.67
N THR A 179 -10.22 2.63 -4.72
CA THR A 179 -11.15 2.12 -3.69
C THR A 179 -11.08 0.60 -3.59
N ASN A 180 -11.01 -0.11 -4.72
CA ASN A 180 -10.97 -1.57 -4.73
C ASN A 180 -9.67 -2.12 -4.16
N THR A 181 -8.53 -1.52 -4.52
CA THR A 181 -7.22 -1.95 -4.02
C THR A 181 -7.07 -1.65 -2.53
N SER A 182 -7.58 -0.51 -2.05
CA SER A 182 -7.70 -0.20 -0.63
C SER A 182 -8.49 -1.23 0.17
N LEU A 183 -9.62 -1.71 -0.36
CA LEU A 183 -10.45 -2.71 0.31
C LEU A 183 -9.69 -4.02 0.51
N ILE A 184 -8.97 -4.47 -0.52
CA ILE A 184 -8.17 -5.69 -0.42
C ILE A 184 -6.96 -5.47 0.51
N ARG A 185 -6.27 -4.33 0.41
CA ARG A 185 -5.12 -3.98 1.27
C ARG A 185 -5.51 -3.92 2.75
N ASN A 186 -6.68 -3.35 3.05
CA ASN A 186 -7.24 -3.32 4.41
C ASN A 186 -7.53 -4.72 4.96
N ARG A 187 -7.95 -5.66 4.10
CA ARG A 187 -8.23 -7.05 4.46
C ARG A 187 -6.97 -7.92 4.54
N VAL A 188 -5.97 -7.64 3.71
CA VAL A 188 -4.72 -8.41 3.59
C VAL A 188 -3.55 -7.51 4.02
N GLN A 189 -3.38 -7.39 5.33
CA GLN A 189 -2.28 -6.64 5.95
C GLN A 189 -1.00 -7.47 5.96
N HIS A 190 -0.44 -7.72 4.77
CA HIS A 190 0.74 -8.57 4.62
C HIS A 190 1.78 -7.89 3.73
N THR A 191 3.05 -7.86 4.17
CA THR A 191 4.14 -7.19 3.44
C THR A 191 4.35 -7.77 2.05
N ALA A 192 4.25 -9.10 1.90
CA ALA A 192 4.40 -9.78 0.62
C ALA A 192 3.26 -9.54 -0.38
N LEU A 193 2.20 -8.80 -0.02
CA LEU A 193 1.17 -8.42 -0.96
C LEU A 193 1.74 -7.37 -1.94
N ARG A 194 1.76 -7.72 -3.22
CA ARG A 194 2.28 -6.90 -4.32
C ARG A 194 1.15 -6.42 -5.21
N LEU A 195 1.25 -5.16 -5.63
CA LEU A 195 0.39 -4.57 -6.66
C LEU A 195 1.28 -4.11 -7.81
N GLU A 196 0.97 -4.56 -9.03
CA GLU A 196 1.69 -4.16 -10.24
C GLU A 196 0.72 -3.61 -11.28
N THR A 197 0.96 -2.37 -11.70
CA THR A 197 0.11 -1.63 -12.65
C THR A 197 0.65 -1.74 -14.07
N PHE A 198 -0.25 -1.96 -15.02
CA PHE A 198 -0.02 -2.06 -16.45
C PHE A 198 -0.91 -1.06 -17.17
N LYS A 199 -0.40 -0.49 -18.28
CA LYS A 199 -1.19 0.34 -19.19
C LYS A 199 -1.59 -0.49 -20.40
N VAL A 200 -2.89 -0.69 -20.61
CA VAL A 200 -3.44 -1.51 -21.69
C VAL A 200 -4.34 -0.66 -22.59
N GLY A 201 -4.26 -0.89 -23.90
CA GLY A 201 -5.03 -0.16 -24.90
C GLY A 201 -4.22 0.97 -25.56
N GLU A 202 -4.23 1.02 -26.88
CA GLU A 202 -3.44 1.99 -27.65
C GLU A 202 -4.00 3.43 -27.54
N VAL A 203 -5.33 3.56 -27.50
CA VAL A 203 -6.03 4.85 -27.40
C VAL A 203 -6.38 5.16 -25.95
N THR A 204 -7.07 4.23 -25.28
CA THR A 204 -7.57 4.47 -23.90
C THR A 204 -6.49 4.48 -22.84
N ARG A 205 -5.39 3.73 -23.03
CA ARG A 205 -4.30 3.57 -22.05
C ARG A 205 -4.81 3.28 -20.63
N THR A 206 -5.79 2.39 -20.54
CA THR A 206 -6.47 2.01 -19.30
C THR A 206 -5.50 1.35 -18.32
N ASP A 207 -5.62 1.70 -17.03
CA ASP A 207 -4.89 1.06 -15.95
C ASP A 207 -5.47 -0.33 -15.62
N VAL A 208 -4.60 -1.33 -15.61
CA VAL A 208 -4.90 -2.70 -15.20
C VAL A 208 -3.90 -3.10 -14.11
N GLU A 209 -4.38 -3.56 -12.96
CA GLU A 209 -3.51 -4.02 -11.87
C GLU A 209 -3.60 -5.53 -11.66
N ILE A 210 -2.44 -6.12 -11.38
CA ILE A 210 -2.34 -7.48 -10.87
C ILE A 210 -1.98 -7.40 -9.39
N MET A 211 -2.78 -8.08 -8.57
CA MET A 211 -2.55 -8.19 -7.14
C MET A 211 -2.24 -9.64 -6.76
N TYR A 212 -1.14 -9.88 -6.05
CA TYR A 212 -0.73 -11.23 -5.68
C TYR A 212 0.12 -11.24 -4.40
N ILE A 213 0.25 -12.42 -3.77
CA ILE A 213 1.11 -12.61 -2.61
C ILE A 213 2.45 -13.22 -3.06
N HIS A 214 3.52 -12.45 -2.95
CA HIS A 214 4.88 -12.90 -3.24
C HIS A 214 5.27 -14.07 -2.32
N GLY A 215 5.90 -15.09 -2.90
CA GLY A 215 6.25 -16.33 -2.19
C GLY A 215 5.11 -17.36 -2.08
N VAL A 216 3.85 -16.98 -2.37
CA VAL A 216 2.70 -17.90 -2.42
C VAL A 216 2.27 -18.18 -3.86
N VAL A 217 2.32 -17.16 -4.72
CA VAL A 217 1.96 -17.29 -6.14
C VAL A 217 2.93 -18.19 -6.91
N ASP A 218 2.39 -19.00 -7.83
CA ASP A 218 3.19 -19.71 -8.83
C ASP A 218 3.86 -18.69 -9.78
N GLN A 219 5.18 -18.66 -9.76
CA GLN A 219 5.99 -17.73 -10.55
C GLN A 219 5.89 -17.98 -12.05
N VAL A 220 5.64 -19.23 -12.48
CA VAL A 220 5.45 -19.56 -13.90
C VAL A 220 4.13 -18.97 -14.38
N LEU A 221 3.05 -19.20 -13.63
CA LEU A 221 1.74 -18.64 -13.92
C LEU A 221 1.77 -17.11 -13.91
N LEU A 222 2.39 -16.50 -12.89
CA LEU A 222 2.49 -15.04 -12.79
C LEU A 222 3.22 -14.44 -14.00
N LYS A 223 4.32 -15.05 -14.45
CA LYS A 223 5.05 -14.60 -15.65
C LYS A 223 4.20 -14.69 -16.90
N GLU A 224 3.44 -15.78 -17.05
CA GLU A 224 2.56 -15.96 -18.21
C GLU A 224 1.42 -14.94 -18.22
N VAL A 225 0.77 -14.69 -17.08
CA VAL A 225 -0.28 -13.66 -16.96
C VAL A 225 0.28 -12.28 -17.31
N LYS A 226 1.44 -11.90 -16.75
CA LYS A 226 2.10 -10.62 -17.07
C LYS A 226 2.45 -10.51 -18.55
N LYS A 227 2.95 -11.58 -19.16
CA LYS A 227 3.27 -11.64 -20.59
C LYS A 227 2.01 -11.44 -21.43
N ARG A 228 0.91 -12.12 -21.09
CA ARG A 228 -0.38 -11.98 -21.78
C ARG A 228 -0.89 -10.56 -21.73
N ILE A 229 -0.93 -9.95 -20.54
CA ILE A 229 -1.38 -8.55 -20.36
C ILE A 229 -0.55 -7.58 -21.21
N ASN A 230 0.78 -7.69 -21.19
CA ASN A 230 1.65 -6.82 -22.01
C ASN A 230 1.52 -7.07 -23.52
N SER A 231 1.00 -8.23 -23.94
CA SER A 231 0.79 -8.56 -25.35
C SER A 231 -0.58 -8.12 -25.89
N ILE A 232 -1.48 -7.62 -25.03
CA ILE A 232 -2.81 -7.16 -25.45
C ILE A 232 -2.65 -5.92 -26.34
N LYS A 233 -3.07 -6.06 -27.60
CA LYS A 233 -3.13 -4.95 -28.57
C LYS A 233 -4.58 -4.73 -29.00
N ILE A 234 -5.22 -3.77 -28.36
CA ILE A 234 -6.58 -3.31 -28.66
C ILE A 234 -6.61 -1.79 -28.56
N ASP A 235 -7.55 -1.15 -29.24
CA ASP A 235 -7.66 0.31 -29.18
C ASP A 235 -8.17 0.79 -27.80
N ALA A 236 -9.17 0.09 -27.27
CA ALA A 236 -9.87 0.45 -26.05
C ALA A 236 -10.15 -0.74 -25.12
N VAL A 237 -9.90 -0.58 -23.82
CA VAL A 237 -10.43 -1.47 -22.76
C VAL A 237 -11.67 -0.81 -22.17
N ILE A 238 -12.84 -1.42 -22.37
CA ILE A 238 -14.13 -0.88 -21.88
C ILE A 238 -14.52 -1.51 -20.54
N ASP A 239 -14.28 -2.82 -20.38
CA ASP A 239 -14.56 -3.56 -19.16
C ASP A 239 -13.54 -4.70 -18.96
N SER A 240 -13.60 -5.38 -17.81
CA SER A 240 -12.68 -6.46 -17.44
C SER A 240 -12.80 -7.71 -18.31
N SER A 241 -13.91 -7.93 -19.02
CA SER A 241 -14.12 -9.09 -19.88
C SER A 241 -13.20 -9.07 -21.11
N TYR A 242 -12.77 -7.89 -21.54
CA TYR A 242 -11.77 -7.76 -22.60
C TYR A 242 -10.45 -8.39 -22.16
N ILE A 243 -9.99 -8.06 -20.94
CA ILE A 243 -8.76 -8.59 -20.37
C ILE A 243 -8.89 -10.10 -20.11
N GLU A 244 -10.04 -10.56 -19.60
CA GLU A 244 -10.33 -11.97 -19.34
C GLU A 244 -10.14 -12.84 -20.58
N LYS A 245 -10.67 -12.41 -21.74
CA LYS A 245 -10.51 -13.14 -23.01
C LYS A 245 -9.05 -13.37 -23.39
N TYR A 246 -8.20 -12.35 -23.22
CA TYR A 246 -6.77 -12.45 -23.51
C TYR A 246 -5.98 -13.26 -22.47
N ILE A 247 -6.45 -13.29 -21.22
CA ILE A 247 -5.83 -14.09 -20.16
C ILE A 247 -6.22 -15.56 -20.27
N HIS A 248 -7.47 -15.89 -20.59
CA HIS A 248 -7.95 -17.27 -20.52
C HIS A 248 -7.57 -18.13 -21.72
N ASN A 249 -7.58 -17.59 -22.94
CA ASN A 249 -7.20 -18.28 -24.18
C ASN A 249 -7.49 -19.80 -24.20
N ASP A 250 -8.71 -20.19 -23.80
CA ASP A 250 -9.26 -21.47 -24.19
C ASP A 250 -9.91 -21.26 -25.55
N GLN A 251 -9.35 -21.95 -26.54
CA GLN A 251 -9.94 -22.40 -27.81
C GLN A 251 -11.18 -21.64 -28.29
N LEU A 252 -11.14 -21.10 -29.52
CA LEU A 252 -12.30 -20.90 -30.41
C LEU A 252 -13.58 -21.55 -29.85
N THR A 253 -14.36 -20.80 -29.07
CA THR A 253 -15.70 -21.25 -28.69
C THR A 253 -16.55 -21.15 -29.95
N PHE A 254 -16.57 -22.23 -30.72
CA PHE A 254 -17.40 -22.45 -31.91
C PHE A 254 -18.89 -22.61 -31.56
N PHE A 255 -19.45 -21.76 -30.70
CA PHE A 255 -20.91 -21.70 -30.53
C PHE A 255 -21.40 -20.26 -30.39
N PRO A 256 -22.51 -19.89 -31.06
CA PRO A 256 -22.99 -18.53 -31.10
C PRO A 256 -23.70 -18.21 -29.78
N ASN A 257 -23.16 -17.27 -29.00
CA ASN A 257 -23.94 -16.61 -27.96
C ASN A 257 -24.79 -15.53 -28.63
N PHE A 258 -25.92 -15.96 -29.19
CA PHE A 258 -27.07 -15.08 -29.19
C PHE A 258 -27.45 -14.86 -27.73
N ASN A 259 -27.37 -13.61 -27.27
CA ASN A 259 -28.47 -13.09 -26.47
C ASN A 259 -28.78 -11.67 -26.92
N ILE A 260 -30.07 -11.54 -27.22
CA ILE A 260 -30.81 -10.40 -27.68
C ILE A 260 -31.46 -9.79 -26.43
N TYR A 261 -31.51 -8.45 -26.42
CA TYR A 261 -32.06 -7.51 -25.42
C TYR A 261 -31.16 -7.16 -24.24
#